data_AF-A0A7V8ZH35-F1
#
_entry.id   AF-A0A7V8ZH35-F1
#
_cell.length_a   1.000
_cell.length_b   1.000
_cell.length_c   1.000
_cell.angle_alpha   90.00
_cell.angle_beta   90.00
_cell.angle_gamma   90.00
#
_symmetry.space_group_name_H-M   'P 1'
#
loop_
_entity.id
_entity.type
_entity.pdbx_description
1 polymer ?
#
loop_
_entity_poly.entity_id
_entity_poly.type
_entity_poly.pdbx_seq_one_letter_code
_entity_poly.pdbx_strand_id
1 'polypeptide(L)'
;MSPDEHAAPSHGLPGWDHLGLGEDPARARARALLERDESAGADALRSSLSELFELRLREVEAALDRAEDRAGLASLREAAEAKALEEQLAEGDRDRRLTALVDVQEALSGMRRSGSVDAILQTAPRELSRACGFDRANLFKVEDGRMVMESAYWEGDSAGAQEMLVWARENPPRLDHMMLETEMIRRRAPCLVLDARNDPRVPRALADFARTRSYVAAPIMPAGKVIGFVHADRLYSGRICDAVDRDLVWAFAEGFGYAFERTVMAERLRQQRDQARTALLSTLDMMDAATEEELRLTQAETGSAVSSRRAVGRLLDESVPMEAALTPREVEVVRFLATGMTNQAIAEELVVTVGTVKSHVKHILRKFHAANRAEAVSRYLRSARTRELQAMEAAEA
;
A
#
# COMPACT_ATOMS: atom_id res chain seq x y z
N MET A 1 8.69 -51.74 3.18
CA MET A 1 10.13 -51.96 3.48
C MET A 1 10.81 -52.32 2.17
N SER A 2 11.74 -51.56 1.62
CA SER A 2 12.39 -50.32 2.03
C SER A 2 12.76 -49.51 0.78
N PRO A 3 12.99 -48.19 0.92
CA PRO A 3 13.20 -47.27 -0.20
C PRO A 3 14.68 -47.26 -0.62
N ASP A 4 14.94 -47.34 -1.92
CA ASP A 4 16.26 -47.10 -2.50
C ASP A 4 16.59 -45.61 -2.42
N GLU A 5 17.64 -45.30 -1.68
CA GLU A 5 18.25 -43.97 -1.54
C GLU A 5 18.83 -43.50 -2.88
N HIS A 6 18.25 -42.45 -3.45
CA HIS A 6 18.92 -41.60 -4.42
C HIS A 6 20.01 -40.77 -3.73
N ALA A 7 21.20 -41.36 -3.56
CA ALA A 7 22.40 -40.60 -3.24
C ALA A 7 22.84 -39.78 -4.47
N ALA A 8 22.89 -38.45 -4.33
CA ALA A 8 23.36 -37.55 -5.37
C ALA A 8 24.85 -37.80 -5.70
N PRO A 9 25.27 -37.71 -6.98
CA PRO A 9 26.67 -37.92 -7.35
C PRO A 9 27.55 -36.79 -6.80
N SER A 10 28.61 -37.16 -6.08
CA SER A 10 29.67 -36.24 -5.66
C SER A 10 30.47 -35.80 -6.88
N HIS A 11 30.15 -34.62 -7.42
CA HIS A 11 30.98 -33.99 -8.45
C HIS A 11 32.25 -33.41 -7.81
N GLY A 12 33.26 -34.26 -7.60
CA GLY A 12 34.64 -33.81 -7.39
C GLY A 12 35.20 -33.18 -8.67
N LEU A 13 36.08 -32.19 -8.54
CA LEU A 13 36.78 -31.61 -9.67
C LEU A 13 37.68 -32.68 -10.34
N PRO A 14 37.72 -32.78 -11.68
CA PRO A 14 38.51 -33.80 -12.37
C PRO A 14 39.98 -33.74 -11.96
N GLY A 15 40.54 -34.86 -11.50
CA GLY A 15 41.95 -34.98 -11.09
C GLY A 15 42.23 -34.79 -9.60
N TRP A 16 41.20 -34.65 -8.75
CA TRP A 16 41.35 -34.47 -7.31
C TRP A 16 41.04 -35.73 -6.49
N ASP A 17 40.48 -36.77 -7.13
CA ASP A 17 39.96 -37.98 -6.48
C ASP A 17 41.05 -38.85 -5.80
N HIS A 18 42.32 -38.62 -6.12
CA HIS A 18 43.48 -39.37 -5.61
C HIS A 18 44.19 -38.69 -4.44
N LEU A 19 43.85 -37.44 -4.14
CA LEU A 19 44.34 -36.75 -2.96
C LEU A 19 43.47 -37.19 -1.79
N GLY A 20 43.94 -38.17 -1.02
CA GLY A 20 43.23 -38.65 0.18
C GLY A 20 43.07 -37.53 1.19
N LEU A 21 41.96 -36.80 1.12
CA LEU A 21 41.66 -35.72 2.04
C LEU A 21 41.15 -36.34 3.35
N GLY A 22 41.99 -36.42 4.38
CA GLY A 22 41.64 -36.99 5.69
C GLY A 22 40.39 -36.38 6.33
N GLU A 23 39.75 -37.11 7.26
CA GLU A 23 38.58 -36.61 7.99
C GLU A 23 38.96 -35.45 8.91
N ASP A 24 38.38 -34.28 8.64
CA ASP A 24 38.55 -33.06 9.43
C ASP A 24 37.22 -32.76 10.16
N PRO A 25 37.23 -32.47 11.48
CA PRO A 25 36.01 -32.10 12.21
C PRO A 25 35.22 -30.95 11.58
N ALA A 26 35.86 -29.98 10.93
CA ALA A 26 35.18 -28.90 10.22
C ALA A 26 34.56 -29.39 8.90
N ARG A 27 35.21 -30.33 8.18
CA ARG A 27 34.62 -30.97 6.99
C ARG A 27 33.42 -31.86 7.36
N ALA A 28 33.52 -32.61 8.45
CA ALA A 28 32.41 -33.42 8.96
C ALA A 28 31.21 -32.55 9.37
N ARG A 29 31.47 -31.42 10.05
CA ARG A 29 30.44 -30.43 10.38
C ARG A 29 29.80 -29.80 9.13
N ALA A 30 30.60 -29.40 8.14
CA ALA A 30 30.09 -28.83 6.89
C ALA A 30 29.24 -29.85 6.11
N ARG A 31 29.64 -31.12 6.05
CA ARG A 31 28.86 -32.19 5.41
C ARG A 31 27.54 -32.44 6.15
N ALA A 32 27.56 -32.52 7.48
CA ALA A 32 26.36 -32.68 8.29
C ALA A 32 25.38 -31.50 8.17
N LEU A 33 25.88 -30.28 7.93
CA LEU A 33 25.07 -29.10 7.65
C LEU A 33 24.45 -29.14 6.24
N LEU A 34 25.18 -29.60 5.23
CA LEU A 34 24.68 -29.77 3.86
C LEU A 34 23.57 -30.82 3.75
N GLU A 35 23.61 -31.85 4.61
CA GLU A 35 22.60 -32.90 4.67
C GLU A 35 21.30 -32.45 5.38
N ARG A 36 21.30 -31.31 6.08
CA ARG A 36 20.12 -30.74 6.74
C ARG A 36 19.50 -29.65 5.86
N ASP A 37 18.36 -29.97 5.25
CA ASP A 37 17.56 -29.05 4.41
C ASP A 37 16.81 -28.00 5.25
N GLU A 38 17.52 -27.03 5.84
CA GLU A 38 16.89 -25.88 6.49
C GLU A 38 17.62 -24.58 6.14
N SER A 39 16.85 -23.58 5.68
CA SER A 39 17.31 -22.26 5.25
C SER A 39 18.05 -21.44 6.33
N ALA A 40 18.10 -21.93 7.57
CA ALA A 40 18.88 -21.35 8.67
C ALA A 40 20.37 -21.77 8.66
N GLY A 41 20.76 -22.75 7.82
CA GLY A 41 22.09 -23.36 7.83
C GLY A 41 23.16 -22.73 6.93
N ALA A 42 22.80 -21.85 5.99
CA ALA A 42 23.73 -21.33 4.99
C ALA A 42 24.86 -20.47 5.60
N ASP A 43 24.57 -19.73 6.67
CA ASP A 43 25.56 -18.90 7.37
C ASP A 43 26.47 -19.70 8.27
N ALA A 44 25.89 -20.65 9.02
CA ALA A 44 26.67 -21.61 9.79
C ALA A 44 27.59 -22.45 8.90
N LEU A 45 27.11 -22.87 7.72
CA LEU A 45 27.89 -23.61 6.73
C LEU A 45 29.02 -22.75 6.16
N ARG A 46 28.72 -21.51 5.75
CA ARG A 46 29.73 -20.58 5.22
C ARG A 46 30.83 -20.31 6.26
N SER A 47 30.44 -20.01 7.49
CA SER A 47 31.37 -19.80 8.60
C SER A 47 32.24 -21.04 8.85
N SER A 48 31.64 -22.24 8.86
CA SER A 48 32.39 -23.50 9.02
C SER A 48 33.37 -23.77 7.88
N LEU A 49 33.01 -23.40 6.64
CA LEU A 49 33.87 -23.54 5.46
C LEU A 49 35.02 -22.52 5.47
N SER A 50 34.77 -21.27 5.87
CA SER A 50 35.81 -20.25 6.03
C SER A 50 36.82 -20.66 7.10
N GLU A 51 36.37 -21.20 8.25
CA GLU A 51 37.27 -21.75 9.28
C GLU A 51 38.15 -22.90 8.76
N LEU A 52 37.56 -23.84 8.01
CA LEU A 52 38.30 -24.95 7.41
C LEU A 52 39.34 -24.45 6.40
N PHE A 53 38.96 -23.47 5.58
CA PHE A 53 39.87 -22.86 4.60
C PHE A 53 41.07 -22.21 5.29
N GLU A 54 40.83 -21.39 6.30
CA GLU A 54 41.87 -20.74 7.11
C GLU A 54 42.83 -21.74 7.77
N LEU A 55 42.29 -22.82 8.33
CA LEU A 55 43.10 -23.89 8.93
C LEU A 55 44.02 -24.53 7.89
N ARG A 56 43.48 -24.90 6.73
CA ARG A 56 44.25 -25.54 5.65
C ARG A 56 45.25 -24.60 5.02
N LEU A 57 44.91 -23.32 4.87
CA LEU A 57 45.82 -22.30 4.39
C LEU A 57 47.09 -22.25 5.25
N ARG A 58 46.94 -22.20 6.59
CA ARG A 58 48.07 -22.19 7.53
C ARG A 58 48.91 -23.47 7.47
N GLU A 59 48.28 -24.63 7.29
CA GLU A 59 49.00 -25.91 7.15
C GLU A 59 49.87 -25.93 5.89
N VAL A 60 49.32 -25.45 4.76
CA VAL A 60 50.05 -25.37 3.49
C VAL A 60 51.15 -24.32 3.57
N GLU A 61 50.89 -23.15 4.14
CA GLU A 61 51.92 -22.12 4.38
C GLU A 61 53.09 -22.70 5.20
N ALA A 62 52.82 -23.38 6.32
CA ALA A 62 53.85 -23.99 7.15
C ALA A 62 54.62 -25.12 6.43
N ALA A 63 53.97 -25.85 5.53
CA ALA A 63 54.64 -26.87 4.73
C ALA A 63 55.58 -26.26 3.68
N LEU A 64 55.14 -25.20 2.99
CA LEU A 64 55.94 -24.49 2.00
C LEU A 64 57.11 -23.73 2.65
N ASP A 65 56.88 -23.11 3.81
CA ASP A 65 57.94 -22.47 4.61
C ASP A 65 59.04 -23.47 5.00
N ARG A 66 58.65 -24.66 5.49
CA ARG A 66 59.61 -25.73 5.82
C ARG A 66 60.37 -26.27 4.60
N ALA A 67 59.76 -26.22 3.42
CA ALA A 67 60.38 -26.60 2.16
C ALA A 67 61.23 -25.47 1.53
N GLU A 68 61.25 -24.28 2.15
CA GLU A 68 61.87 -23.06 1.62
C GLU A 68 61.35 -22.65 0.23
N ASP A 69 60.13 -23.07 -0.13
CA ASP A 69 59.51 -22.77 -1.43
C ASP A 69 58.86 -21.39 -1.44
N ARG A 70 59.69 -20.38 -1.70
CA ARG A 70 59.25 -18.98 -1.78
C ARG A 70 58.27 -18.70 -2.93
N ALA A 71 58.36 -19.44 -4.03
CA ALA A 71 57.47 -19.24 -5.17
C ALA A 71 56.08 -19.77 -4.85
N GLY A 72 55.99 -20.98 -4.27
CA GLY A 72 54.74 -21.55 -3.78
C GLY A 72 54.05 -20.66 -2.73
N LEU A 73 54.81 -20.12 -1.77
CA LEU A 73 54.28 -19.17 -0.78
C LEU A 73 53.71 -17.90 -1.40
N ALA A 74 54.39 -17.34 -2.41
CA ALA A 74 53.90 -16.15 -3.10
C ALA A 74 52.58 -16.43 -3.84
N SER A 75 52.50 -17.52 -4.59
CA SER A 75 51.26 -17.93 -5.28
C SER A 75 50.12 -18.26 -4.32
N LEU A 76 50.42 -18.90 -3.17
CA LEU A 76 49.42 -19.19 -2.15
C LEU A 76 48.85 -17.90 -1.53
N ARG A 77 49.70 -16.91 -1.26
CA ARG A 77 49.27 -15.60 -0.73
C ARG A 77 48.39 -14.84 -1.72
N GLU A 78 48.75 -14.83 -3.00
CA GLU A 78 47.90 -14.22 -4.04
C GLU A 78 46.53 -14.90 -4.13
N ALA A 79 46.48 -16.24 -4.06
CA ALA A 79 45.23 -16.99 -4.05
C ALA A 79 44.38 -16.72 -2.80
N ALA A 80 45.02 -16.62 -1.62
CA ALA A 80 44.36 -16.27 -0.37
C ALA A 80 43.82 -14.83 -0.39
N GLU A 81 44.56 -13.88 -0.94
CA GLU A 81 44.12 -12.50 -1.11
C GLU A 81 42.92 -12.41 -2.06
N ALA A 82 42.95 -13.12 -3.19
CA ALA A 82 41.80 -13.20 -4.10
C ALA A 82 40.56 -13.79 -3.41
N LYS A 83 40.74 -14.81 -2.55
CA LYS A 83 39.63 -15.40 -1.79
C LYS A 83 39.07 -14.45 -0.74
N ALA A 84 39.93 -13.74 -0.02
CA ALA A 84 39.52 -12.75 0.97
C ALA A 84 38.74 -11.60 0.32
N LEU A 85 39.16 -11.14 -0.87
CA LEU A 85 38.43 -10.14 -1.65
C LEU A 85 37.04 -10.64 -2.08
N GLU A 86 36.93 -11.91 -2.50
CA GLU A 86 35.63 -12.52 -2.83
C GLU A 86 34.68 -12.54 -1.61
N GLU A 87 35.20 -12.88 -0.42
CA GLU A 87 34.42 -12.93 0.81
C GLU A 87 33.97 -11.53 1.26
N GLN A 88 34.86 -10.54 1.18
CA GLN A 88 34.52 -9.14 1.43
C GLN A 88 33.43 -8.61 0.49
N LEU A 89 33.48 -8.98 -0.80
CA LEU A 89 32.43 -8.62 -1.74
C LEU A 89 31.09 -9.27 -1.37
N ALA A 90 31.10 -10.56 -1.01
CA ALA A 90 29.90 -11.28 -0.60
C ALA A 90 29.28 -10.73 0.70
N GLU A 91 30.12 -10.33 1.65
CA GLU A 91 29.67 -9.69 2.90
C GLU A 91 29.11 -8.28 2.63
N GLY A 92 29.78 -7.48 1.80
CA GLY A 92 29.27 -6.19 1.35
C GLY A 92 27.91 -6.30 0.62
N ASP A 93 27.73 -7.30 -0.24
CA ASP A 93 26.44 -7.57 -0.89
C ASP A 93 25.33 -7.90 0.11
N ARG A 94 25.67 -8.62 1.18
CA ARG A 94 24.75 -8.95 2.27
C ARG A 94 24.34 -7.75 3.07
N ASP A 95 25.29 -6.92 3.49
CA ASP A 95 25.01 -5.71 4.24
C ASP A 95 24.15 -4.74 3.43
N ARG A 96 24.44 -4.61 2.12
CA ARG A 96 23.60 -3.86 1.19
C ARG A 96 22.18 -4.40 1.14
N ARG A 97 22.01 -5.72 1.07
CA ARG A 97 20.68 -6.36 1.04
C ARG A 97 19.92 -6.17 2.35
N LEU A 98 20.56 -6.40 3.50
CA LEU A 98 19.94 -6.25 4.82
C LEU A 98 19.47 -4.82 5.05
N THR A 99 20.32 -3.84 4.76
CA THR A 99 20.00 -2.41 4.90
C THR A 99 18.82 -2.03 4.01
N ALA A 100 18.89 -2.37 2.72
CA ALA A 100 17.83 -2.02 1.78
C ALA A 100 16.50 -2.72 2.08
N LEU A 101 16.50 -3.93 2.67
CA LEU A 101 15.26 -4.58 3.11
C LEU A 101 14.56 -3.80 4.23
N VAL A 102 15.33 -3.22 5.17
CA VAL A 102 14.78 -2.35 6.23
C VAL A 102 14.18 -1.09 5.60
N ASP A 103 14.90 -0.45 4.68
CA ASP A 103 14.43 0.76 3.98
C ASP A 103 13.16 0.49 3.16
N VAL A 104 13.10 -0.66 2.47
CA VAL A 104 11.90 -1.11 1.74
C VAL A 104 10.72 -1.31 2.70
N GLN A 105 10.92 -1.94 3.85
CA GLN A 105 9.86 -2.10 4.86
C GLN A 105 9.35 -0.76 5.40
N GLU A 106 10.23 0.21 5.61
CA GLU A 106 9.86 1.56 6.04
C GLU A 106 9.04 2.28 4.96
N ALA A 107 9.52 2.28 3.72
CA ALA A 107 8.86 2.88 2.58
C ALA A 107 7.46 2.31 2.35
N LEU A 108 7.33 0.97 2.38
CA LEU A 108 6.05 0.27 2.32
C LEU A 108 5.13 0.67 3.48
N SER A 109 5.66 0.77 4.70
CA SER A 109 4.89 1.22 5.86
C SER A 109 4.39 2.66 5.74
N GLY A 110 5.13 3.53 5.05
CA GLY A 110 4.70 4.87 4.65
C GLY A 110 3.54 4.83 3.66
N MET A 111 3.72 4.13 2.54
CA MET A 111 2.70 3.97 1.51
C MET A 111 1.42 3.32 2.04
N ARG A 112 1.52 2.43 3.02
CA ARG A 112 0.35 1.84 3.68
C ARG A 112 -0.61 2.87 4.30
N ARG A 113 -0.14 4.07 4.63
CA ARG A 113 -0.96 5.16 5.17
C ARG A 113 -1.59 6.04 4.07
N SER A 114 -1.17 5.89 2.81
CA SER A 114 -1.80 6.61 1.69
C SER A 114 -3.24 6.13 1.53
N GLY A 115 -4.19 7.01 1.80
CA GLY A 115 -5.60 6.66 1.91
C GLY A 115 -6.32 6.39 0.57
N SER A 116 -5.63 6.27 -0.56
CA SER A 116 -6.24 5.99 -1.87
C SER A 116 -5.34 5.18 -2.79
N VAL A 117 -5.96 4.47 -3.73
CA VAL A 117 -5.28 3.70 -4.78
C VAL A 117 -4.45 4.59 -5.70
N ASP A 118 -4.94 5.77 -6.07
CA ASP A 118 -4.19 6.70 -6.92
C ASP A 118 -2.91 7.18 -6.22
N ALA A 119 -3.00 7.55 -4.94
CA ALA A 119 -1.84 8.04 -4.19
C ALA A 119 -0.74 6.96 -4.07
N ILE A 120 -1.12 5.70 -3.83
CA ILE A 120 -0.13 4.62 -3.71
C ILE A 120 0.53 4.32 -5.06
N LEU A 121 -0.21 4.37 -6.16
CA LEU A 121 0.33 4.17 -7.51
C LEU A 121 1.28 5.31 -7.92
N GLN A 122 0.96 6.56 -7.58
CA GLN A 122 1.82 7.71 -7.91
C GLN A 122 3.10 7.76 -7.07
N THR A 123 3.05 7.30 -5.82
CA THR A 123 4.20 7.36 -4.91
C THR A 123 5.15 6.16 -5.05
N ALA A 124 4.67 5.00 -5.52
CA ALA A 124 5.45 3.77 -5.55
C ALA A 124 6.80 3.88 -6.28
N PRO A 125 6.92 4.48 -7.49
CA PRO A 125 8.21 4.58 -8.16
C PRO A 125 9.24 5.39 -7.35
N ARG A 126 8.80 6.51 -6.76
CA ARG A 126 9.67 7.35 -5.94
C ARG A 126 10.16 6.62 -4.69
N GLU A 127 9.27 5.90 -4.02
CA GLU A 127 9.62 5.14 -2.83
C GLU A 127 10.54 3.95 -3.15
N LEU A 128 10.34 3.27 -4.30
CA LEU A 128 11.26 2.25 -4.79
C LEU A 128 12.65 2.83 -5.06
N SER A 129 12.72 3.95 -5.78
CA SER A 129 13.98 4.64 -6.04
C SER A 129 14.69 5.04 -4.76
N ARG A 130 13.97 5.64 -3.81
CA ARG A 130 14.54 6.08 -2.53
C ARG A 130 15.02 4.92 -1.67
N ALA A 131 14.21 3.88 -1.50
CA ALA A 131 14.51 2.77 -0.60
C ALA A 131 15.60 1.84 -1.13
N CYS A 132 15.67 1.64 -2.45
CA CYS A 132 16.64 0.74 -3.08
C CYS A 132 17.80 1.48 -3.76
N GLY A 133 17.79 2.82 -3.71
CA GLY A 133 18.78 3.69 -4.32
C GLY A 133 18.80 3.65 -5.85
N PHE A 134 17.67 3.41 -6.52
CA PHE A 134 17.59 3.46 -7.99
C PHE A 134 17.43 4.89 -8.48
N ASP A 135 18.09 5.21 -9.59
CA ASP A 135 18.01 6.54 -10.20
C ASP A 135 16.61 6.77 -10.80
N ARG A 136 16.03 5.70 -11.36
CA ARG A 136 14.73 5.77 -12.03
C ARG A 136 13.92 4.54 -11.74
N ALA A 137 12.62 4.74 -11.57
CA ALA A 137 11.64 3.69 -11.38
C ALA A 137 10.38 4.00 -12.18
N ASN A 138 9.74 2.95 -12.70
CA ASN A 138 8.50 3.04 -13.46
C ASN A 138 7.54 1.95 -12.99
N LEU A 139 6.25 2.27 -12.91
CA LEU A 139 5.19 1.32 -12.61
C LEU A 139 4.31 1.16 -13.84
N PHE A 140 4.13 -0.10 -14.23
CA PHE A 140 3.25 -0.49 -15.32
C PHE A 140 2.10 -1.33 -14.80
N LYS A 141 0.92 -1.17 -15.40
CA LYS A 141 -0.23 -2.05 -15.21
C LYS A 141 -0.47 -2.87 -16.46
N VAL A 142 -1.13 -4.01 -16.28
CA VAL A 142 -1.60 -4.85 -17.39
C VAL A 142 -3.07 -4.52 -17.68
N GLU A 143 -3.33 -3.95 -18.85
CA GLU A 143 -4.68 -3.65 -19.34
C GLU A 143 -4.85 -4.24 -20.74
N ASP A 144 -5.86 -5.09 -20.93
CA ASP A 144 -6.19 -5.73 -22.23
C ASP A 144 -4.99 -6.38 -22.95
N GLY A 145 -4.12 -7.05 -22.18
CA GLY A 145 -2.91 -7.70 -22.69
C GLY A 145 -1.81 -6.73 -23.13
N ARG A 146 -1.88 -5.47 -22.70
CA ARG A 146 -0.87 -4.43 -22.94
C ARG A 146 -0.26 -3.96 -21.65
N MET A 147 1.01 -3.55 -21.74
CA MET A 147 1.72 -2.93 -20.64
C MET A 147 1.54 -1.42 -20.71
N VAL A 148 0.72 -0.87 -19.82
CA VAL A 148 0.40 0.57 -19.78
C VAL A 148 1.18 1.20 -18.62
N MET A 149 1.90 2.28 -18.88
CA MET A 149 2.62 2.98 -17.82
C MET A 149 1.64 3.78 -16.95
N GLU A 150 1.63 3.46 -15.66
CA GLU A 150 0.74 4.10 -14.69
C GLU A 150 1.40 5.33 -14.06
N SER A 151 2.67 5.19 -13.66
CA SER A 151 3.46 6.27 -13.04
C SER A 151 4.96 6.05 -13.28
N ALA A 152 5.73 7.14 -13.19
CA ALA A 152 7.18 7.14 -13.36
C ALA A 152 7.83 8.14 -12.40
N TYR A 153 9.04 7.82 -11.94
CA TYR A 153 9.87 8.73 -11.16
C TYR A 153 11.32 8.61 -11.60
N TRP A 154 11.89 9.72 -12.07
CA TRP A 154 13.29 9.81 -12.45
C TRP A 154 13.97 10.87 -11.57
N GLU A 155 15.02 10.49 -10.87
CA GLU A 155 15.70 11.36 -9.91
C GLU A 155 16.27 12.60 -10.60
N GLY A 156 15.88 13.79 -10.13
CA GLY A 156 16.31 15.06 -10.71
C GLY A 156 15.75 15.39 -12.10
N ASP A 157 14.91 14.53 -12.69
CA ASP A 157 14.41 14.67 -14.07
C ASP A 157 12.90 14.40 -14.18
N SER A 158 12.10 15.24 -13.52
CA SER A 158 10.64 15.13 -13.56
C SER A 158 10.05 15.37 -14.96
N ALA A 159 10.72 16.18 -15.78
CA ALA A 159 10.29 16.45 -17.15
C ALA A 159 10.45 15.20 -18.02
N GLY A 160 11.62 14.54 -17.98
CA GLY A 160 11.85 13.28 -18.68
C GLY A 160 10.92 12.17 -18.22
N ALA A 161 10.65 12.07 -16.91
CA ALA A 161 9.66 11.12 -16.38
C ALA A 161 8.26 11.36 -16.94
N GLN A 162 7.84 12.63 -17.05
CA GLN A 162 6.54 12.99 -17.62
C GLN A 162 6.47 12.70 -19.13
N GLU A 163 7.52 13.01 -19.88
CA GLU A 163 7.62 12.70 -21.31
C GLU A 163 7.56 11.17 -21.56
N MET A 164 8.27 10.39 -20.75
CA MET A 164 8.21 8.92 -20.78
C MET A 164 6.80 8.41 -20.52
N LEU A 165 6.13 8.94 -19.48
CA LEU A 165 4.78 8.54 -19.12
C LEU A 165 3.79 8.78 -20.28
N VAL A 166 3.85 9.95 -20.90
CA VAL A 166 3.00 10.30 -22.05
C VAL A 166 3.30 9.37 -23.22
N TRP A 167 4.57 9.24 -23.60
CA TRP A 167 4.99 8.42 -24.74
C TRP A 167 4.60 6.94 -24.58
N ALA A 168 4.84 6.36 -23.39
CA ALA A 168 4.55 4.96 -23.11
C ALA A 168 3.05 4.67 -23.05
N ARG A 169 2.23 5.65 -22.66
CA ARG A 169 0.75 5.55 -22.69
C ARG A 169 0.19 5.62 -24.12
N GLU A 170 0.81 6.40 -25.00
CA GLU A 170 0.44 6.46 -26.42
C GLU A 170 0.88 5.21 -27.20
N ASN A 171 1.95 4.55 -26.75
CA ASN A 171 2.56 3.39 -27.42
C ASN A 171 2.69 2.16 -26.50
N PRO A 172 1.60 1.66 -25.88
CA PRO A 172 1.69 0.58 -24.91
C PRO A 172 2.01 -0.75 -25.62
N PRO A 173 3.18 -1.37 -25.34
CA PRO A 173 3.57 -2.61 -25.98
C PRO A 173 2.60 -3.74 -25.61
N ARG A 174 2.35 -4.64 -26.57
CA ARG A 174 1.52 -5.83 -26.34
C ARG A 174 2.38 -6.88 -25.65
N LEU A 175 1.84 -7.49 -24.59
CA LEU A 175 2.48 -8.60 -23.90
C LEU A 175 2.41 -9.84 -24.79
N ASP A 176 3.41 -10.02 -25.63
CA ASP A 176 3.59 -11.21 -26.46
C ASP A 176 4.55 -12.22 -25.80
N HIS A 177 4.64 -13.42 -26.37
CA HIS A 177 5.44 -14.51 -25.83
C HIS A 177 6.97 -14.26 -25.79
N MET A 178 7.47 -13.25 -26.51
CA MET A 178 8.90 -12.93 -26.59
C MET A 178 9.30 -11.86 -25.56
N MET A 179 8.35 -11.13 -25.01
CA MET A 179 8.62 -10.10 -24.00
C MET A 179 9.06 -10.67 -22.66
N LEU A 180 9.97 -9.94 -22.00
CA LEU A 180 10.46 -10.22 -20.65
C LEU A 180 9.30 -10.30 -19.64
N GLU A 181 8.33 -9.42 -19.79
CA GLU A 181 7.17 -9.30 -18.91
C GLU A 181 6.27 -10.52 -18.97
N THR A 182 6.19 -11.19 -20.14
CA THR A 182 5.45 -12.44 -20.30
C THR A 182 6.17 -13.60 -19.62
N GLU A 183 7.50 -13.59 -19.62
CA GLU A 183 8.29 -14.53 -18.82
C GLU A 183 8.06 -14.31 -17.32
N MET A 184 8.03 -13.05 -16.85
CA MET A 184 7.69 -12.70 -15.47
C MET A 184 6.28 -13.16 -15.08
N ILE A 185 5.28 -13.04 -15.96
CA ILE A 185 3.92 -13.56 -15.73
C ILE A 185 3.95 -15.08 -15.54
N ARG A 186 4.67 -15.79 -16.42
CA ARG A 186 4.71 -17.26 -16.40
C ARG A 186 5.47 -17.80 -15.19
N ARG A 187 6.63 -17.22 -14.87
CA ARG A 187 7.53 -17.70 -13.82
C ARG A 187 7.20 -17.13 -12.44
N ARG A 188 6.47 -16.00 -12.37
CA ARG A 188 6.24 -15.25 -11.14
C ARG A 188 7.55 -14.93 -10.43
N ALA A 189 8.49 -14.40 -11.19
CA ALA A 189 9.86 -14.15 -10.74
C ALA A 189 10.37 -12.82 -11.31
N PRO A 190 11.30 -12.14 -10.61
CA PRO A 190 11.92 -10.93 -11.11
C PRO A 190 12.93 -11.24 -12.21
N CYS A 191 13.29 -10.22 -12.98
CA CYS A 191 14.28 -10.31 -14.05
C CYS A 191 15.37 -9.24 -13.91
N LEU A 192 16.57 -9.59 -14.39
CA LEU A 192 17.70 -8.70 -14.54
C LEU A 192 18.09 -8.66 -16.02
N VAL A 193 18.20 -7.46 -16.57
CA VAL A 193 18.68 -7.22 -17.93
C VAL A 193 19.98 -6.45 -17.85
N LEU A 194 21.06 -7.04 -18.35
CA LEU A 194 22.41 -6.45 -18.33
C LEU A 194 22.72 -5.59 -19.56
N ASP A 195 22.08 -5.88 -20.70
CA ASP A 195 22.22 -5.14 -21.95
C ASP A 195 20.85 -4.97 -22.63
N ALA A 196 20.13 -3.93 -22.21
CA ALA A 196 18.77 -3.66 -22.67
C ALA A 196 18.68 -3.28 -24.14
N ARG A 197 19.77 -2.81 -24.76
CA ARG A 197 19.78 -2.41 -26.18
C ARG A 197 19.82 -3.61 -27.11
N ASN A 198 20.46 -4.69 -26.67
CA ASN A 198 20.67 -5.89 -27.48
C ASN A 198 19.84 -7.09 -27.01
N ASP A 199 19.13 -7.00 -25.87
CA ASP A 199 18.26 -8.07 -25.41
C ASP A 199 16.97 -8.14 -26.27
N PRO A 200 16.73 -9.25 -26.98
CA PRO A 200 15.59 -9.38 -27.88
C PRO A 200 14.23 -9.40 -27.16
N ARG A 201 14.23 -9.58 -25.83
CA ARG A 201 13.02 -9.56 -25.00
C ARG A 201 12.59 -8.16 -24.62
N VAL A 202 13.42 -7.15 -24.89
CA VAL A 202 13.18 -5.75 -24.56
C VAL A 202 12.67 -5.01 -25.80
N PRO A 203 11.50 -4.35 -25.73
CA PRO A 203 11.00 -3.55 -26.85
C PRO A 203 11.97 -2.41 -27.19
N ARG A 204 12.52 -2.45 -28.41
CA ARG A 204 13.56 -1.50 -28.86
C ARG A 204 13.13 -0.04 -28.73
N ALA A 205 11.88 0.27 -29.08
CA ALA A 205 11.33 1.62 -28.96
C ALA A 205 11.38 2.15 -27.51
N LEU A 206 11.12 1.27 -26.53
CA LEU A 206 11.14 1.61 -25.11
C LEU A 206 12.56 1.76 -24.60
N ALA A 207 13.47 0.86 -25.00
CA ALA A 207 14.89 0.95 -24.66
C ALA A 207 15.55 2.21 -25.23
N ASP A 208 15.23 2.57 -26.49
CA ASP A 208 15.77 3.75 -27.18
C ASP A 208 15.27 5.05 -26.53
N PHE A 209 13.97 5.13 -26.20
CA PHE A 209 13.40 6.30 -25.52
C PHE A 209 13.96 6.45 -24.11
N ALA A 210 13.90 5.39 -23.30
CA ALA A 210 14.39 5.43 -21.92
C ALA A 210 15.91 5.53 -21.81
N ARG A 211 16.64 5.25 -22.92
CA ARG A 211 18.11 5.21 -22.99
C ARG A 211 18.75 4.28 -21.96
N THR A 212 18.00 3.31 -21.44
CA THR A 212 18.47 2.42 -20.38
C THR A 212 19.54 1.47 -20.93
N ARG A 213 20.52 1.14 -20.08
CA ARG A 213 21.62 0.21 -20.42
C ARG A 213 21.38 -1.15 -19.78
N SER A 214 21.02 -1.15 -18.51
CA SER A 214 20.67 -2.32 -17.71
C SER A 214 19.55 -1.93 -16.78
N TYR A 215 18.63 -2.84 -16.50
CA TYR A 215 17.53 -2.59 -15.57
C TYR A 215 17.10 -3.88 -14.88
N VAL A 216 16.36 -3.73 -13.79
CA VAL A 216 15.68 -4.81 -13.09
C VAL A 216 14.18 -4.61 -13.18
N ALA A 217 13.44 -5.71 -13.20
CA ALA A 217 11.99 -5.66 -13.21
C ALA A 217 11.40 -6.77 -12.33
N ALA A 218 10.24 -6.51 -11.75
CA ALA A 218 9.51 -7.47 -10.93
C ALA A 218 8.00 -7.37 -11.17
N PRO A 219 7.27 -8.50 -11.27
CA PRO A 219 5.82 -8.49 -11.31
C PRO A 219 5.21 -8.11 -9.97
N ILE A 220 4.13 -7.30 -10.02
CA ILE A 220 3.30 -6.94 -8.87
C ILE A 220 2.17 -7.96 -8.77
N MET A 221 2.06 -8.65 -7.63
CA MET A 221 1.22 -9.85 -7.49
C MET A 221 0.32 -9.87 -6.25
N PRO A 222 -0.67 -8.96 -6.13
CA PRO A 222 -1.70 -9.08 -5.10
C PRO A 222 -2.45 -10.40 -5.27
N ALA A 223 -2.69 -11.11 -4.15
CA ALA A 223 -3.26 -12.46 -4.13
C ALA A 223 -2.65 -13.46 -5.16
N GLY A 224 -1.37 -13.30 -5.52
CA GLY A 224 -0.66 -14.19 -6.44
C GLY A 224 -1.02 -14.02 -7.92
N LYS A 225 -1.79 -13.00 -8.30
CA LYS A 225 -2.10 -12.65 -9.69
C LYS A 225 -1.26 -11.46 -10.14
N VAL A 226 -0.54 -11.59 -11.26
CA VAL A 226 0.17 -10.46 -11.86
C VAL A 226 -0.83 -9.41 -12.36
N ILE A 227 -0.72 -8.18 -11.84
CA ILE A 227 -1.53 -7.03 -12.27
C ILE A 227 -0.70 -5.96 -12.98
N GLY A 228 0.62 -6.06 -12.94
CA GLY A 228 1.53 -5.02 -13.37
C GLY A 228 2.98 -5.38 -13.08
N PHE A 229 3.88 -4.45 -13.36
CA PHE A 229 5.31 -4.60 -13.21
C PHE A 229 5.92 -3.32 -12.64
N VAL A 230 6.93 -3.47 -11.82
CA VAL A 230 7.83 -2.37 -11.45
C VAL A 230 9.17 -2.57 -12.16
N HIS A 231 9.70 -1.50 -12.74
CA HIS A 231 10.97 -1.49 -13.44
C HIS A 231 11.84 -0.42 -12.80
N ALA A 232 13.12 -0.70 -12.62
CA ALA A 232 14.06 0.28 -12.09
C ALA A 232 15.45 0.15 -12.71
N ASP A 233 16.15 1.27 -12.83
CA ASP A 233 17.52 1.29 -13.34
C ASP A 233 18.42 2.32 -12.63
N ARG A 234 19.69 2.28 -13.03
CA ARG A 234 20.79 3.05 -12.48
C ARG A 234 21.49 3.88 -13.57
N LEU A 235 20.70 4.51 -14.44
CA LEU A 235 21.24 5.24 -15.61
C LEU A 235 22.14 6.42 -15.21
N TYR A 236 21.72 7.25 -14.26
CA TYR A 236 22.41 8.50 -13.92
C TYR A 236 23.69 8.27 -13.11
N SER A 237 23.66 7.28 -12.21
CA SER A 237 24.84 6.80 -11.46
C SER A 237 25.81 6.01 -12.36
N GLY A 238 25.36 5.55 -13.53
CA GLY A 238 26.17 4.82 -14.50
C GLY A 238 26.49 3.38 -14.09
N ARG A 239 25.88 2.87 -13.02
CA ARG A 239 26.09 1.51 -12.52
C ARG A 239 25.24 0.51 -13.31
N ILE A 240 25.82 -0.65 -13.60
CA ILE A 240 25.07 -1.79 -14.14
C ILE A 240 24.30 -2.46 -13.01
N CYS A 241 23.02 -2.75 -13.23
CA CYS A 241 22.20 -3.45 -12.26
C CYS A 241 22.73 -4.88 -12.03
N ASP A 242 22.69 -5.35 -10.79
CA ASP A 242 23.16 -6.69 -10.42
C ASP A 242 22.05 -7.55 -9.80
N ALA A 243 22.43 -8.74 -9.31
CA ALA A 243 21.50 -9.66 -8.68
C ALA A 243 20.95 -9.13 -7.34
N VAL A 244 21.70 -8.28 -6.64
CA VAL A 244 21.20 -7.62 -5.42
C VAL A 244 20.08 -6.66 -5.80
N ASP A 245 20.28 -5.83 -6.82
CA ASP A 245 19.26 -4.91 -7.33
C ASP A 245 17.97 -5.64 -7.74
N ARG A 246 18.10 -6.81 -8.40
CA ARG A 246 16.95 -7.66 -8.78
C ARG A 246 16.17 -8.13 -7.55
N ASP A 247 16.87 -8.56 -6.50
CA ASP A 247 16.24 -9.08 -5.29
C ASP A 247 15.59 -7.95 -4.46
N LEU A 248 16.14 -6.73 -4.53
CA LEU A 248 15.54 -5.55 -3.90
C LEU A 248 14.24 -5.11 -4.59
N VAL A 249 14.22 -5.03 -5.92
CA VAL A 249 12.99 -4.70 -6.65
C VAL A 249 11.92 -5.78 -6.45
N TRP A 250 12.34 -7.04 -6.28
CA TRP A 250 11.46 -8.15 -5.95
C TRP A 250 10.80 -7.98 -4.58
N ALA A 251 11.60 -7.78 -3.53
CA ALA A 251 11.10 -7.57 -2.17
C ALA A 251 10.14 -6.38 -2.10
N PHE A 252 10.48 -5.28 -2.80
CA PHE A 252 9.60 -4.14 -2.92
C PHE A 252 8.28 -4.49 -3.62
N ALA A 253 8.32 -5.18 -4.76
CA ALA A 253 7.13 -5.53 -5.53
C ALA A 253 6.17 -6.44 -4.75
N GLU A 254 6.69 -7.40 -3.98
CA GLU A 254 5.90 -8.28 -3.11
C GLU A 254 5.20 -7.47 -2.02
N GLY A 255 5.95 -6.63 -1.29
CA GLY A 255 5.38 -5.80 -0.25
C GLY A 255 4.42 -4.73 -0.77
N PHE A 256 4.69 -4.18 -1.95
CA PHE A 256 3.82 -3.24 -2.63
C PHE A 256 2.51 -3.91 -3.04
N GLY A 257 2.55 -5.12 -3.59
CA GLY A 257 1.35 -5.89 -3.94
C GLY A 257 0.41 -6.06 -2.74
N TYR A 258 0.95 -6.39 -1.56
CA TYR A 258 0.17 -6.46 -0.33
C TYR A 258 -0.40 -5.11 0.11
N ALA A 259 0.41 -4.05 0.07
CA ALA A 259 -0.03 -2.70 0.42
C ALA A 259 -1.14 -2.20 -0.52
N PHE A 260 -0.99 -2.43 -1.82
CA PHE A 260 -1.96 -2.11 -2.85
C PHE A 260 -3.28 -2.86 -2.65
N GLU A 261 -3.23 -4.19 -2.45
CA GLU A 261 -4.42 -5.00 -2.19
C GLU A 261 -5.20 -4.47 -0.98
N ARG A 262 -4.51 -4.19 0.13
CA ARG A 262 -5.16 -3.64 1.31
C ARG A 262 -5.80 -2.27 1.04
N THR A 263 -5.13 -1.39 0.30
CA THR A 263 -5.65 -0.07 -0.05
C THR A 263 -6.90 -0.16 -0.93
N VAL A 264 -6.88 -1.04 -1.95
CA VAL A 264 -8.05 -1.33 -2.80
C VAL A 264 -9.23 -1.82 -1.96
N MET A 265 -9.00 -2.78 -1.05
CA MET A 265 -10.06 -3.30 -0.17
C MET A 265 -10.61 -2.23 0.76
N ALA A 266 -9.75 -1.41 1.36
CA ALA A 266 -10.16 -0.33 2.26
C ALA A 266 -10.94 0.79 1.52
N GLU A 267 -10.58 1.09 0.28
CA GLU A 267 -11.30 2.06 -0.55
C GLU A 267 -12.67 1.51 -0.97
N ARG A 268 -12.75 0.24 -1.39
CA ARG A 268 -14.01 -0.42 -1.75
C ARG A 268 -14.99 -0.48 -0.56
N LEU A 269 -14.50 -0.80 0.63
CA LEU A 269 -15.32 -0.80 1.85
C LEU A 269 -15.85 0.60 2.19
N ARG A 270 -15.03 1.64 2.03
CA ARG A 270 -15.47 3.04 2.21
C ARG A 270 -16.56 3.41 1.20
N GLN A 271 -16.37 3.08 -0.07
CA GLN A 271 -17.36 3.33 -1.12
C GLN A 271 -18.68 2.61 -0.84
N GLN A 272 -18.64 1.33 -0.46
CA GLN A 272 -19.85 0.56 -0.10
C GLN A 272 -20.57 1.16 1.11
N ARG A 273 -19.82 1.56 2.15
CA ARG A 273 -20.39 2.22 3.33
C ARG A 273 -21.08 3.52 2.95
N ASP A 274 -20.46 4.34 2.10
CA ASP A 274 -20.98 5.64 1.70
C ASP A 274 -22.21 5.49 0.77
N GLN A 275 -22.21 4.46 -0.10
CA GLN A 275 -23.39 4.08 -0.89
C GLN A 275 -24.55 3.62 0.00
N ALA A 276 -24.29 2.74 0.98
CA ALA A 276 -25.31 2.27 1.91
C ALA A 276 -25.89 3.42 2.75
N ARG A 277 -25.04 4.34 3.22
CA ARG A 277 -25.46 5.55 3.91
C ARG A 277 -26.37 6.42 3.04
N THR A 278 -26.00 6.62 1.77
CA THR A 278 -26.76 7.44 0.83
C THR A 278 -28.12 6.82 0.52
N ALA A 279 -28.17 5.51 0.30
CA ALA A 279 -29.42 4.78 0.09
C ALA A 279 -30.34 4.90 1.32
N LEU A 280 -29.83 4.68 2.53
CA LEU A 280 -30.61 4.79 3.76
C LEU A 280 -31.18 6.19 3.97
N LEU A 281 -30.37 7.23 3.76
CA LEU A 281 -30.82 8.62 3.85
C LEU A 281 -31.90 8.92 2.81
N SER A 282 -31.75 8.43 1.57
CA SER A 282 -32.78 8.57 0.54
C SER A 282 -34.09 7.85 0.92
N THR A 283 -34.01 6.67 1.53
CA THR A 283 -35.21 5.96 2.02
C THR A 283 -35.91 6.76 3.12
N LEU A 284 -35.15 7.31 4.08
CA LEU A 284 -35.70 8.16 5.12
C LEU A 284 -36.39 9.41 4.55
N ASP A 285 -35.79 10.06 3.54
CA ASP A 285 -36.41 11.19 2.84
C ASP A 285 -37.72 10.80 2.11
N MET A 286 -37.78 9.60 1.50
CA MET A 286 -38.99 9.09 0.86
C MET A 286 -40.09 8.75 1.88
N MET A 287 -39.72 8.14 3.01
CA MET A 287 -40.66 7.86 4.10
C MET A 287 -41.24 9.15 4.68
N ASP A 288 -40.39 10.14 4.92
CA ASP A 288 -40.81 11.48 5.35
C ASP A 288 -41.81 12.09 4.35
N ALA A 289 -41.54 12.02 3.04
CA ALA A 289 -42.44 12.55 2.02
C ALA A 289 -43.79 11.80 1.95
N ALA A 290 -43.78 10.48 2.09
CA ALA A 290 -45.00 9.67 2.12
C ALA A 290 -45.87 10.01 3.35
N THR A 291 -45.24 10.18 4.53
CA THR A 291 -45.97 10.61 5.73
C THR A 291 -46.52 12.03 5.62
N GLU A 292 -45.83 12.92 4.90
CA GLU A 292 -46.32 14.29 4.66
C GLU A 292 -47.53 14.32 3.71
N GLU A 293 -47.53 13.44 2.69
CA GLU A 293 -48.68 13.29 1.78
C GLU A 293 -49.89 12.66 2.49
N GLU A 294 -49.67 11.64 3.32
CA GLU A 294 -50.72 11.01 4.12
C GLU A 294 -51.35 12.00 5.11
N LEU A 295 -50.54 12.88 5.73
CA LEU A 295 -51.00 13.95 6.60
C LEU A 295 -51.79 15.03 5.84
N ARG A 296 -51.40 15.37 4.60
CA ARG A 296 -52.15 16.31 3.74
C ARG A 296 -53.52 15.75 3.34
N LEU A 297 -53.58 14.47 2.98
CA LEU A 297 -54.83 13.80 2.59
C LEU A 297 -55.82 13.74 3.77
N THR A 298 -55.35 13.41 4.98
CA THR A 298 -56.20 13.45 6.18
C THR A 298 -56.71 14.85 6.53
N GLN A 299 -55.89 15.89 6.35
CA GLN A 299 -56.32 17.30 6.54
C GLN A 299 -57.31 17.78 5.47
N ALA A 300 -57.19 17.30 4.23
CA ALA A 300 -58.13 17.61 3.15
C ALA A 300 -59.50 16.95 3.37
N GLU A 301 -59.54 15.70 3.86
CA GLU A 301 -60.78 15.01 4.20
C GLU A 301 -61.50 15.62 5.41
N THR A 302 -60.76 16.14 6.40
CA THR A 302 -61.36 16.93 7.49
C THR A 302 -61.76 18.36 7.06
N GLY A 303 -61.29 18.84 5.92
CA GLY A 303 -61.51 20.19 5.41
C GLY A 303 -62.94 20.50 4.94
N SER A 304 -63.77 19.50 4.66
CA SER A 304 -65.14 19.72 4.16
C SER A 304 -66.18 20.05 5.25
N ALA A 305 -65.85 19.94 6.54
CA ALA A 305 -66.80 20.20 7.64
C ALA A 305 -66.38 21.33 8.60
N VAL A 306 -65.26 22.04 8.34
CA VAL A 306 -64.63 22.95 9.32
C VAL A 306 -64.67 24.42 8.86
N SER A 307 -65.69 24.82 8.10
CA SER A 307 -65.91 26.24 7.75
C SER A 307 -66.47 27.08 8.93
N SER A 308 -67.06 26.44 9.95
CA SER A 308 -67.70 27.13 11.08
C SER A 308 -66.88 27.13 12.40
N ARG A 309 -65.67 26.57 12.43
CA ARG A 309 -64.82 26.49 13.65
C ARG A 309 -63.54 27.33 13.64
N ARG A 310 -63.32 28.17 12.61
CA ARG A 310 -62.11 29.03 12.52
C ARG A 310 -62.06 30.21 13.49
N ALA A 311 -63.15 30.53 14.18
CA ALA A 311 -63.17 31.62 15.17
C ALA A 311 -62.74 31.19 16.59
N VAL A 312 -62.75 29.88 16.91
CA VAL A 312 -62.53 29.40 18.29
C VAL A 312 -61.16 28.72 18.47
N GLY A 313 -60.49 28.29 17.40
CA GLY A 313 -59.19 27.59 17.45
C GLY A 313 -57.96 28.48 17.71
N ARG A 314 -58.09 29.81 17.75
CA ARG A 314 -56.94 30.72 18.04
C ARG A 314 -56.60 30.84 19.53
N LEU A 315 -57.36 30.19 20.41
CA LEU A 315 -57.23 30.33 21.86
C LEU A 315 -56.73 29.07 22.59
N LEU A 316 -56.37 27.98 21.88
CA LEU A 316 -56.01 26.70 22.53
C LEU A 316 -54.76 25.99 21.94
N ASP A 317 -53.82 26.71 21.32
CA ASP A 317 -52.55 26.10 20.85
C ASP A 317 -51.36 26.35 21.82
N GLU A 318 -51.66 26.70 23.06
CA GLU A 318 -50.69 26.78 24.16
C GLU A 318 -50.84 25.54 25.04
N SER A 319 -49.98 24.51 24.86
CA SER A 319 -49.56 23.60 25.96
C SER A 319 -48.73 22.38 25.56
N VAL A 320 -48.36 22.14 24.29
CA VAL A 320 -47.36 21.09 23.99
C VAL A 320 -45.97 21.72 23.88
N PRO A 321 -45.01 21.37 24.76
CA PRO A 321 -43.68 21.96 24.70
C PRO A 321 -42.97 21.56 23.41
N MET A 322 -42.47 22.53 22.64
CA MET A 322 -41.83 22.25 21.34
C MET A 322 -40.62 21.31 21.44
N GLU A 323 -39.87 21.33 22.55
CA GLU A 323 -38.80 20.36 22.80
C GLU A 323 -39.32 18.93 22.97
N ALA A 324 -40.55 18.73 23.45
CA ALA A 324 -41.13 17.39 23.60
C ALA A 324 -41.46 16.74 22.25
N ALA A 325 -41.56 17.53 21.18
CA ALA A 325 -41.73 17.03 19.81
C ALA A 325 -40.39 16.68 19.13
N LEU A 326 -39.25 17.05 19.75
CA LEU A 326 -37.92 16.82 19.22
C LEU A 326 -37.30 15.55 19.82
N THR A 327 -36.48 14.87 19.02
CA THR A 327 -35.55 13.85 19.49
C THR A 327 -34.41 14.51 20.28
N PRO A 328 -33.69 13.77 21.15
CA PRO A 328 -32.57 14.34 21.90
C PRO A 328 -31.54 15.05 21.01
N ARG A 329 -31.26 14.48 19.84
CA ARG A 329 -30.30 15.05 18.89
C ARG A 329 -30.82 16.32 18.22
N GLU A 330 -32.11 16.39 17.91
CA GLU A 330 -32.71 17.62 17.39
C GLU A 330 -32.78 18.72 18.45
N VAL A 331 -32.93 18.38 19.73
CA VAL A 331 -32.84 19.34 20.85
C VAL A 331 -31.45 19.95 20.92
N GLU A 332 -30.39 19.14 20.83
CA GLU A 332 -29.01 19.64 20.79
C GLU A 332 -28.79 20.56 19.58
N VAL A 333 -29.22 20.14 18.38
CA VAL A 333 -29.08 20.92 17.17
C VAL A 333 -29.84 22.24 17.28
N VAL A 334 -31.10 22.25 17.74
CA VAL A 334 -31.89 23.50 17.84
C VAL A 334 -31.32 24.47 18.86
N ARG A 335 -30.68 23.97 19.93
CA ARG A 335 -29.94 24.79 20.89
C ARG A 335 -28.75 25.47 20.23
N PHE A 336 -27.94 24.76 19.45
CA PHE A 336 -26.86 25.38 18.69
C PHE A 336 -27.36 26.31 17.57
N LEU A 337 -28.53 26.04 16.99
CA LEU A 337 -29.15 26.98 16.04
C LEU A 337 -29.49 28.30 16.73
N ALA A 338 -30.02 28.24 17.96
CA ALA A 338 -30.41 29.39 18.76
C ALA A 338 -29.21 30.24 19.22
N THR A 339 -28.02 29.65 19.35
CA THR A 339 -26.76 30.39 19.60
C THR A 339 -26.15 31.00 18.33
N GLY A 340 -26.74 30.75 17.15
CA GLY A 340 -26.28 31.32 15.89
C GLY A 340 -25.22 30.49 15.15
N MET A 341 -24.91 29.27 15.61
CA MET A 341 -23.86 28.45 14.98
C MET A 341 -24.21 28.02 13.54
N THR A 342 -23.23 28.06 12.64
CA THR A 342 -23.42 27.57 11.27
C THR A 342 -23.52 26.04 11.26
N ASN A 343 -24.10 25.45 10.22
CA ASN A 343 -24.20 23.98 10.12
C ASN A 343 -22.82 23.31 10.10
N GLN A 344 -21.78 24.03 9.67
CA GLN A 344 -20.38 23.58 9.72
C GLN A 344 -19.88 23.50 11.17
N ALA A 345 -20.03 24.57 11.93
CA ALA A 345 -19.62 24.61 13.33
C ALA A 345 -20.40 23.59 14.19
N ILE A 346 -21.70 23.43 13.93
CA ILE A 346 -22.51 22.39 14.59
C ILE A 346 -21.99 20.99 14.23
N ALA A 347 -21.60 20.75 12.99
CA ALA A 347 -21.10 19.45 12.55
C ALA A 347 -19.77 19.10 13.23
N GLU A 348 -18.90 20.08 13.41
CA GLU A 348 -17.63 19.96 14.13
C GLU A 348 -17.85 19.68 15.62
N GLU A 349 -18.70 20.48 16.28
CA GLU A 349 -19.04 20.31 17.71
C GLU A 349 -19.65 18.93 17.99
N LEU A 350 -20.51 18.48 17.08
CA LEU A 350 -21.25 17.23 17.21
C LEU A 350 -20.52 16.00 16.65
N VAL A 351 -19.34 16.19 16.05
CA VAL A 351 -18.53 15.16 15.37
C VAL A 351 -19.37 14.36 14.36
N VAL A 352 -20.12 15.06 13.52
CA VAL A 352 -20.95 14.51 12.43
C VAL A 352 -20.66 15.23 11.12
N THR A 353 -21.29 14.80 10.02
CA THR A 353 -21.16 15.52 8.74
C THR A 353 -22.13 16.70 8.67
N VAL A 354 -21.78 17.73 7.91
CA VAL A 354 -22.66 18.88 7.62
C VAL A 354 -23.99 18.44 7.01
N GLY A 355 -23.97 17.36 6.20
CA GLY A 355 -25.19 16.76 5.63
C GLY A 355 -26.14 16.23 6.71
N THR A 356 -25.59 15.58 7.75
CA THR A 356 -26.37 15.12 8.91
C THR A 356 -26.99 16.31 9.67
N VAL A 357 -26.23 17.39 9.87
CA VAL A 357 -26.80 18.61 10.49
C VAL A 357 -27.91 19.21 9.62
N LYS A 358 -27.72 19.34 8.30
CA LYS A 358 -28.75 19.84 7.38
C LYS A 358 -30.05 19.02 7.47
N SER A 359 -29.94 17.69 7.59
CA SER A 359 -31.09 16.80 7.79
C SER A 359 -31.82 17.10 9.10
N HIS A 360 -31.10 17.18 10.23
CA HIS A 360 -31.70 17.57 11.51
C HIS A 360 -32.36 18.95 11.47
N VAL A 361 -31.73 19.95 10.82
CA VAL A 361 -32.33 21.29 10.65
C VAL A 361 -33.63 21.20 9.86
N LYS A 362 -33.67 20.44 8.75
CA LYS A 362 -34.89 20.22 7.95
C LYS A 362 -36.01 19.61 8.81
N HIS A 363 -35.69 18.62 9.64
CA HIS A 363 -36.66 18.01 10.56
C HIS A 363 -37.16 18.98 11.63
N ILE A 364 -36.29 19.79 12.21
CA ILE A 364 -36.67 20.85 13.16
C ILE A 364 -37.60 21.87 12.50
N LEU A 365 -37.28 22.37 11.30
CA LEU A 365 -38.14 23.31 10.57
C LEU A 365 -39.54 22.74 10.36
N ARG A 366 -39.61 21.46 9.95
CA ARG A 366 -40.88 20.73 9.75
C ARG A 366 -41.67 20.62 11.04
N LYS A 367 -41.06 20.10 12.12
CA LYS A 367 -41.70 19.92 13.43
C LYS A 367 -42.14 21.24 14.05
N PHE A 368 -41.45 22.32 13.74
CA PHE A 368 -41.77 23.66 14.25
C PHE A 368 -42.71 24.44 13.34
N HIS A 369 -43.12 23.86 12.20
CA HIS A 369 -43.90 24.51 11.14
C HIS A 369 -43.30 25.87 10.72
N ALA A 370 -41.97 25.94 10.62
CA ALA A 370 -41.22 27.15 10.32
C ALA A 370 -40.72 27.14 8.87
N ALA A 371 -40.86 28.27 8.17
CA ALA A 371 -40.44 28.41 6.78
C ALA A 371 -38.92 28.55 6.62
N ASN A 372 -38.23 29.01 7.66
CA ASN A 372 -36.79 29.21 7.64
C ASN A 372 -36.17 29.09 9.04
N ARG A 373 -34.83 29.05 9.07
CA ARG A 373 -34.03 28.94 10.28
C ARG A 373 -34.36 30.01 11.32
N ALA A 374 -34.52 31.27 10.91
CA ALA A 374 -34.79 32.37 11.84
C ALA A 374 -36.15 32.21 12.51
N GLU A 375 -37.16 31.76 11.75
CA GLU A 375 -38.49 31.50 12.29
C GLU A 375 -38.49 30.31 13.27
N ALA A 376 -37.76 29.23 12.98
CA ALA A 376 -37.64 28.10 13.90
C ALA A 376 -36.96 28.50 15.22
N VAL A 377 -35.89 29.28 15.15
CA VAL A 377 -35.21 29.82 16.34
C VAL A 377 -36.14 30.75 17.14
N SER A 378 -36.88 31.62 16.45
CA SER A 378 -37.85 32.52 17.11
C SER A 378 -38.96 31.76 17.85
N ARG A 379 -39.48 30.67 17.25
CA ARG A 379 -40.50 29.82 17.90
C ARG A 379 -39.92 29.06 19.09
N TYR A 380 -38.73 28.49 18.94
CA TYR A 380 -38.00 27.83 20.03
C TYR A 380 -37.82 28.75 21.25
N LEU A 381 -37.26 29.95 21.05
CA LEU A 381 -36.98 30.90 22.13
C LEU A 381 -38.26 31.40 22.82
N ARG A 382 -39.36 31.59 22.07
CA ARG A 382 -40.67 31.92 22.66
C ARG A 382 -41.16 30.80 23.56
N SER A 383 -41.09 29.54 23.11
CA SER A 383 -41.51 28.39 23.91
C SER A 383 -40.65 28.18 25.16
N ALA A 384 -39.34 28.44 25.07
CA ALA A 384 -38.42 28.34 26.20
C ALA A 384 -38.70 29.41 27.26
N ARG A 385 -38.99 30.65 26.83
CA ARG A 385 -39.34 31.76 27.73
C ARG A 385 -40.66 31.52 28.47
N THR A 386 -41.66 30.95 27.79
CA THR A 386 -42.94 30.60 28.45
C THR A 386 -42.74 29.55 29.54
N ARG A 387 -41.82 28.59 29.35
CA ARG A 387 -41.46 27.61 30.39
C ARG A 387 -40.75 28.24 31.59
N GLU A 388 -39.82 29.16 31.36
CA GLU A 388 -39.11 29.83 32.47
C GLU A 388 -40.10 30.61 33.35
N LEU A 389 -41.07 31.29 32.73
CA LEU A 389 -42.12 32.00 33.44
C LEU A 389 -43.04 31.05 34.22
N GLN A 390 -43.48 29.94 33.61
CA GLN A 390 -44.31 28.92 34.28
C GLN A 390 -43.57 28.20 35.42
N ALA A 391 -42.26 27.98 35.28
CA ALA A 391 -41.43 27.37 36.32
C ALA A 391 -41.18 28.33 37.50
N MET A 392 -41.14 29.65 37.27
CA MET A 392 -41.05 30.65 38.32
C MET A 392 -42.38 30.79 39.08
N GLU A 393 -43.51 30.84 38.39
CA GLU A 393 -44.84 30.89 39.02
C GLU A 393 -45.15 29.64 39.85
N ALA A 394 -44.70 28.46 39.42
CA ALA A 394 -44.84 27.21 40.17
C ALA A 394 -43.86 27.07 41.36
N ALA A 395 -42.84 27.92 41.45
CA ALA A 395 -41.91 27.96 42.58
C ALA A 395 -42.31 29.00 43.65
N GLU A 396 -43.21 29.93 43.31
CA GLU A 396 -43.77 30.94 44.22
C GLU A 396 -45.12 30.53 44.84
N ALA A 397 -45.74 29.46 44.34
CA ALA A 397 -46.95 28.83 44.87
C ALA A 397 -46.62 27.60 45.74
#